data_AF-A0A971UL11-F1
#
_entry.id   AF-A0A971UL11-F1
#
_cell.length_a   1.000
_cell.length_b   1.000
_cell.length_c   1.000
_cell.angle_alpha   90.00
_cell.angle_beta   90.00
_cell.angle_gamma   90.00
#
_symmetry.space_group_name_H-M   'P 1'
#
loop_
_entity.id
_entity.type
_entity.pdbx_description
1 polymer ?
#
loop_
_entity_poly.entity_id
_entity_poly.type
_entity_poly.pdbx_seq_one_letter_code
_entity_poly.pdbx_strand_id
1 'polypeptide(L)'
;MDTRWWRCWAAMFVSGVLAAACVLLWNGAARAQEAAPYRFQDSDSYDEGEEATDDAQADDPARKQAIESLVQHFLAMYGEHLQSKDWIVRAMAVIGLSAIDDPRVSEKLVEVMLKDEAPLVQVYAWEAVFSRHKSLSDEQKLAWKTCGKDLAAKGHLRGDLRIGLIQIMQDEGPTDENLKLFRYFFDNTNAMDPSDNPTLLAMRRCLARWKEPKLIRQMIEAMSDINACWRAESLLQNLNAGVPSSRSLLQQDSQSIWRQTQTAWSEWFKTVDWAKLQPFAGPFYGEDSVLLPRPKKIRNPADPQWRKNLELRALRLQNLDVAFVVDSTGSMTDVIRWIERDVAKMMKVFGRISREPRIGLVFYRDQGDEYLTRLVPLTDNGEALQRAIAAVQAKGGGDIPEAVYEAIATTVKKLRWASNNRVVITVGDAPPHDETKDKLVTLVKESAEKGYRFHFIKARTEWGSGAVAMFDELAEWGKGSSVWVSFRGDPGAPRTVEVRDTMGRLQDVEVGASREFLARVASADFGEAADRQVVANVLRSVLSEDYHDRVDAFVAILLEYVEDPIPEKRRHFGPAPAPTPHRDGPHRHQDIPRPNPQE
;
A
#
# COMPACT_ATOMS: atom_id res chain seq x y z
N MET A 1 44.72 36.47 -15.75
CA MET A 1 44.24 37.84 -15.99
C MET A 1 43.92 37.98 -17.47
N ASP A 2 42.77 38.57 -17.75
CA ASP A 2 42.34 39.15 -19.01
C ASP A 2 41.89 38.26 -20.19
N THR A 3 40.70 37.72 -20.00
CA THR A 3 39.47 38.07 -20.75
C THR A 3 39.61 39.02 -21.94
N ARG A 4 40.07 38.53 -23.10
CA ARG A 4 39.74 39.10 -24.43
C ARG A 4 39.50 38.06 -25.55
N TRP A 5 39.21 36.80 -25.19
CA TRP A 5 38.86 35.73 -26.14
C TRP A 5 37.35 35.39 -26.19
N TRP A 6 36.53 36.02 -25.35
CA TRP A 6 35.08 35.75 -25.27
C TRP A 6 34.20 36.54 -26.25
N ARG A 7 34.80 37.18 -27.28
CA ARG A 7 34.08 37.86 -28.36
C ARG A 7 34.28 37.24 -29.76
N CYS A 8 34.98 36.10 -29.86
CA CYS A 8 35.11 35.33 -31.11
C CYS A 8 34.50 33.92 -31.05
N TRP A 9 33.77 33.57 -29.98
CA TRP A 9 32.97 32.33 -29.90
C TRP A 9 31.46 32.56 -29.99
N ALA A 10 31.01 33.83 -29.99
CA ALA A 10 29.60 34.20 -30.10
C ALA A 10 29.12 34.50 -31.54
N ALA A 11 29.91 34.17 -32.57
CA ALA A 11 29.59 34.46 -33.98
C ALA A 11 29.85 33.28 -34.95
N MET A 12 30.13 32.07 -34.44
CA MET A 12 30.33 30.86 -35.26
C MET A 12 29.47 29.66 -34.84
N PHE A 13 28.39 29.89 -34.09
CA PHE A 13 27.38 28.85 -33.75
C PHE A 13 25.97 29.18 -34.25
N VAL A 14 25.82 30.20 -35.11
CA VAL A 14 24.52 30.65 -35.67
C VAL A 14 24.34 30.28 -37.15
N SER A 15 25.27 29.53 -37.75
CA SER A 15 25.21 29.16 -39.18
C SER A 15 25.41 27.66 -39.46
N GLY A 16 25.14 26.81 -38.46
CA GLY A 16 25.04 25.34 -38.60
C GLY A 16 23.69 24.75 -38.16
N VAL A 17 22.78 25.56 -37.61
CA VAL A 17 21.51 25.11 -37.00
C VAL A 17 20.29 25.32 -37.94
N LEU A 18 20.49 25.90 -39.13
CA LEU A 18 19.40 26.20 -40.08
C LEU A 18 19.41 25.38 -41.38
N ALA A 19 20.31 24.40 -41.52
CA ALA A 19 20.35 23.50 -42.68
C ALA A 19 19.95 22.04 -42.37
N ALA A 20 19.76 21.68 -41.10
CA ALA A 20 19.16 20.40 -40.69
C ALA A 20 17.66 20.49 -40.39
N ALA A 21 17.08 21.71 -40.39
CA ALA A 21 15.67 21.95 -40.11
C ALA A 21 14.76 21.92 -41.35
N CYS A 22 15.30 21.87 -42.57
CA CYS A 22 14.49 21.93 -43.81
C CYS A 22 14.39 20.62 -44.60
N VAL A 23 15.06 19.54 -44.19
CA VAL A 23 14.83 18.18 -44.74
C VAL A 23 13.97 17.33 -43.80
N LEU A 24 13.74 17.78 -42.56
CA LEU A 24 12.85 17.15 -41.59
C LEU A 24 11.41 17.72 -41.58
N LEU A 25 11.10 18.71 -42.44
CA LEU A 25 9.77 19.34 -42.52
C LEU A 25 8.95 19.00 -43.78
N TRP A 26 9.38 18.03 -44.60
CA TRP A 26 8.58 17.58 -45.76
C TRP A 26 8.21 16.08 -45.74
N ASN A 27 8.84 15.25 -44.91
CA ASN A 27 8.42 13.85 -44.70
C ASN A 27 7.63 13.62 -43.38
N GLY A 28 7.25 14.70 -42.69
CA GLY A 28 6.51 14.66 -41.41
C GLY A 28 4.98 14.80 -41.52
N ALA A 29 4.41 14.98 -42.72
CA ALA A 29 2.99 15.30 -42.90
C ALA A 29 2.08 14.12 -43.32
N ALA A 30 2.57 12.88 -43.26
CA ALA A 30 1.76 11.70 -43.64
C ALA A 30 1.84 10.48 -42.68
N ARG A 31 2.43 10.64 -41.48
CA ARG A 31 2.46 9.57 -40.45
C ARG A 31 2.37 10.11 -39.01
N ALA A 32 1.53 11.12 -38.79
CA ALA A 32 1.23 11.64 -37.46
C ALA A 32 -0.29 11.72 -37.25
N GLN A 33 -0.96 10.57 -37.33
CA GLN A 33 -2.34 10.42 -36.89
C GLN A 33 -2.54 9.21 -35.96
N GLU A 34 -1.46 8.71 -35.35
CA GLU A 34 -1.53 7.69 -34.31
C GLU A 34 -0.71 8.10 -33.10
N ALA A 35 -1.34 7.98 -31.92
CA ALA A 35 -0.81 8.16 -30.57
C ALA A 35 -0.40 9.58 -30.15
N ALA A 36 -1.38 10.48 -30.05
CA ALA A 36 -1.30 11.54 -29.04
C ALA A 36 -1.43 10.87 -27.65
N PRO A 37 -0.53 11.12 -26.68
CA PRO A 37 -0.68 10.61 -25.32
C PRO A 37 -1.94 11.22 -24.70
N TYR A 38 -2.80 10.35 -24.17
CA TYR A 38 -3.98 10.74 -23.42
C TYR A 38 -3.53 11.46 -22.15
N ARG A 39 -3.69 12.79 -22.13
CA ARG A 39 -3.53 13.63 -20.94
C ARG A 39 -4.80 13.48 -20.11
N PHE A 40 -4.75 12.75 -19.01
CA PHE A 40 -5.79 12.84 -17.99
C PHE A 40 -5.54 14.16 -17.22
N GLN A 41 -6.45 15.12 -17.31
CA GLN A 41 -6.43 16.27 -16.41
C GLN A 41 -6.63 15.75 -14.98
N ASP A 42 -5.72 16.12 -14.08
CA ASP A 42 -5.92 16.10 -12.63
C ASP A 42 -7.19 16.94 -12.33
N SER A 43 -8.35 16.31 -12.23
CA SER A 43 -9.58 16.98 -11.77
C SER A 43 -9.71 16.88 -10.26
N ASP A 44 -8.68 17.35 -9.54
CA ASP A 44 -8.78 17.75 -8.12
C ASP A 44 -9.20 19.23 -8.01
N SER A 45 -9.54 19.89 -9.12
CA SER A 45 -10.49 21.00 -9.06
C SER A 45 -11.89 20.43 -8.89
N TYR A 46 -12.56 20.80 -7.81
CA TYR A 46 -14.00 21.02 -7.88
C TYR A 46 -14.22 22.01 -9.03
N ASP A 47 -14.43 21.49 -10.24
CA ASP A 47 -14.70 22.30 -11.41
C ASP A 47 -16.20 22.62 -11.40
N GLU A 48 -16.57 23.62 -10.60
CA GLU A 48 -17.87 24.29 -10.71
C GLU A 48 -18.06 24.90 -12.12
N GLY A 49 -17.02 24.94 -12.96
CA GLY A 49 -17.04 25.49 -14.32
C GLY A 49 -17.42 24.51 -15.43
N GLU A 50 -17.24 23.19 -15.26
CA GLU A 50 -17.58 22.21 -16.30
C GLU A 50 -19.06 21.77 -16.30
N GLU A 51 -19.80 21.99 -15.20
CA GLU A 51 -21.25 21.73 -15.17
C GLU A 51 -22.01 22.60 -16.19
N ALA A 52 -21.55 23.84 -16.43
CA ALA A 52 -22.32 24.84 -17.17
C ALA A 52 -22.39 24.62 -18.70
N THR A 53 -21.54 23.76 -19.30
CA THR A 53 -21.51 23.57 -20.76
C THR A 53 -22.15 22.27 -21.25
N ASP A 54 -22.27 21.26 -20.39
CA ASP A 54 -22.87 19.94 -20.70
C ASP A 54 -24.40 19.94 -20.45
N ASP A 55 -24.90 20.88 -19.64
CA ASP A 55 -26.33 21.01 -19.29
C ASP A 55 -27.25 21.28 -20.50
N ALA A 56 -26.74 21.90 -21.57
CA ALA A 56 -27.52 22.12 -22.80
C ALA A 56 -27.74 20.83 -23.63
N GLN A 57 -26.94 19.79 -23.41
CA GLN A 57 -27.07 18.46 -24.04
C GLN A 57 -27.51 17.36 -23.05
N ALA A 58 -27.70 17.69 -21.77
CA ALA A 58 -28.12 16.77 -20.73
C ALA A 58 -29.56 16.25 -20.92
N ASP A 59 -30.38 16.93 -21.72
CA ASP A 59 -31.80 16.65 -21.91
C ASP A 59 -32.16 15.83 -23.16
N ASP A 60 -31.17 15.36 -23.95
CA ASP A 60 -31.41 14.48 -25.10
C ASP A 60 -32.04 13.14 -24.67
N PRO A 61 -33.30 12.85 -25.05
CA PRO A 61 -33.97 11.60 -24.68
C PRO A 61 -33.25 10.35 -25.20
N ALA A 62 -32.61 10.43 -26.37
CA ALA A 62 -31.90 9.29 -26.95
C ALA A 62 -30.63 8.96 -26.14
N ARG A 63 -29.86 9.98 -25.73
CA ARG A 63 -28.72 9.83 -24.81
C ARG A 63 -29.15 9.25 -23.47
N LYS A 64 -30.24 9.74 -22.86
CA LYS A 64 -30.77 9.22 -21.60
C LYS A 64 -31.16 7.74 -21.71
N GLN A 65 -31.87 7.38 -22.78
CA GLN A 65 -32.26 5.99 -23.04
C GLN A 65 -31.04 5.08 -23.27
N ALA A 66 -30.01 5.57 -23.97
CA ALA A 66 -28.77 4.84 -24.17
C ALA A 66 -28.00 4.62 -22.86
N ILE A 67 -27.89 5.64 -22.00
CA ILE A 67 -27.30 5.53 -20.66
C ILE A 67 -28.09 4.52 -19.83
N GLU A 68 -29.42 4.60 -19.84
CA GLU A 68 -30.27 3.65 -19.11
C GLU A 68 -30.06 2.21 -19.57
N SER A 69 -30.06 1.97 -20.88
CA SER A 69 -29.83 0.65 -21.47
C SER A 69 -28.44 0.11 -21.09
N LEU A 70 -27.44 0.98 -21.08
CA LEU A 70 -26.06 0.62 -20.71
C LEU A 70 -25.96 0.23 -19.23
N VAL A 71 -26.57 1.01 -18.33
CA VAL A 71 -26.59 0.67 -16.89
C VAL A 71 -27.34 -0.64 -16.65
N GLN A 72 -28.50 -0.85 -17.28
CA GLN A 72 -29.24 -2.11 -17.18
C GLN A 72 -28.41 -3.31 -17.66
N HIS A 73 -27.67 -3.14 -18.77
CA HIS A 73 -26.77 -4.16 -19.26
C HIS A 73 -25.65 -4.49 -18.26
N PHE A 74 -24.99 -3.47 -17.68
CA PHE A 74 -23.97 -3.69 -16.66
C PHE A 74 -24.54 -4.38 -15.41
N LEU A 75 -25.72 -3.98 -14.95
CA LEU A 75 -26.39 -4.65 -13.83
C LEU A 75 -26.72 -6.12 -14.13
N ALA A 76 -27.14 -6.43 -15.36
CA ALA A 76 -27.40 -7.81 -15.78
C ALA A 76 -26.10 -8.63 -15.85
N MET A 77 -25.09 -8.14 -16.56
CA MET A 77 -23.81 -8.82 -16.74
C MET A 77 -23.08 -9.05 -15.41
N TYR A 78 -22.93 -8.02 -14.58
CA TYR A 78 -22.35 -8.20 -13.25
C TYR A 78 -23.27 -8.99 -12.32
N GLY A 79 -24.59 -8.91 -12.50
CA GLY A 79 -25.56 -9.74 -11.79
C GLY A 79 -25.33 -11.23 -12.00
N GLU A 80 -25.02 -11.65 -13.23
CA GLU A 80 -24.64 -13.03 -13.56
C GLU A 80 -23.30 -13.41 -12.90
N HIS A 81 -22.29 -12.53 -12.96
CA HIS A 81 -21.00 -12.75 -12.31
C HIS A 81 -21.13 -12.89 -10.78
N LEU A 82 -22.04 -12.15 -10.16
CA LEU A 82 -22.36 -12.26 -8.72
C LEU A 82 -23.00 -13.60 -8.34
N GLN A 83 -23.48 -14.42 -9.29
CA GLN A 83 -23.95 -15.79 -9.02
C GLN A 83 -22.83 -16.84 -9.10
N SER A 84 -21.60 -16.44 -9.43
CA SER A 84 -20.47 -17.35 -9.54
C SER A 84 -20.16 -18.01 -8.20
N LYS A 85 -19.80 -19.30 -8.21
CA LYS A 85 -19.26 -20.01 -7.04
C LYS A 85 -17.89 -19.47 -6.63
N ASP A 86 -17.17 -18.88 -7.57
CA ASP A 86 -15.85 -18.28 -7.34
C ASP A 86 -16.02 -16.87 -6.76
N TRP A 87 -15.55 -16.69 -5.52
CA TRP A 87 -15.65 -15.42 -4.80
C TRP A 87 -14.87 -14.30 -5.49
N ILE A 88 -13.79 -14.62 -6.24
CA ILE A 88 -12.97 -13.61 -6.93
C ILE A 88 -13.77 -13.00 -8.08
N VAL A 89 -14.52 -13.83 -8.81
CA VAL A 89 -15.44 -13.36 -9.87
C VAL A 89 -16.46 -12.40 -9.29
N ARG A 90 -17.04 -12.74 -8.12
CA ARG A 90 -17.99 -11.86 -7.42
C ARG A 90 -17.35 -10.56 -6.93
N ALA A 91 -16.16 -10.62 -6.34
CA ALA A 91 -15.42 -9.43 -5.90
C ALA A 91 -15.06 -8.49 -7.07
N MET A 92 -14.61 -9.03 -8.20
CA MET A 92 -14.34 -8.25 -9.41
C MET A 92 -15.62 -7.63 -10.00
N ALA A 93 -16.76 -8.33 -9.88
CA ALA A 93 -18.06 -7.78 -10.28
C ALA A 93 -18.47 -6.61 -9.38
N VAL A 94 -18.24 -6.72 -8.06
CA VAL A 94 -18.45 -5.61 -7.11
C VAL A 94 -17.60 -4.40 -7.48
N ILE A 95 -16.31 -4.58 -7.78
CA ILE A 95 -15.42 -3.48 -8.20
C ILE A 95 -15.88 -2.87 -9.55
N GLY A 96 -16.31 -3.71 -10.49
CA GLY A 96 -16.86 -3.24 -11.77
C GLY A 96 -18.11 -2.38 -11.58
N LEU A 97 -19.04 -2.84 -10.75
CA LEU A 97 -20.21 -2.05 -10.35
C LEU A 97 -19.82 -0.80 -9.55
N SER A 98 -18.78 -0.86 -8.72
CA SER A 98 -18.41 0.26 -7.86
C SER A 98 -17.98 1.51 -8.63
N ALA A 99 -17.58 1.37 -9.89
CA ALA A 99 -17.20 2.48 -10.76
C ALA A 99 -18.38 3.31 -11.31
N ILE A 100 -19.61 2.79 -11.25
CA ILE A 100 -20.79 3.39 -11.94
C ILE A 100 -21.64 4.18 -10.94
N ASP A 101 -21.81 5.49 -11.14
CA ASP A 101 -22.68 6.32 -10.29
C ASP A 101 -24.15 6.24 -10.77
N ASP A 102 -24.90 5.28 -10.22
CA ASP A 102 -26.34 5.09 -10.46
C ASP A 102 -27.03 4.53 -9.19
N PRO A 103 -28.21 5.02 -8.80
CA PRO A 103 -28.92 4.54 -7.61
C PRO A 103 -29.20 3.03 -7.61
N ARG A 104 -29.51 2.42 -8.76
CA ARG A 104 -29.77 0.98 -8.89
C ARG A 104 -28.51 0.16 -8.63
N VAL A 105 -27.36 0.72 -8.99
CA VAL A 105 -26.05 0.12 -8.67
C VAL A 105 -25.79 0.20 -7.17
N SER A 106 -26.08 1.33 -6.52
CA SER A 106 -25.99 1.46 -5.06
C SER A 106 -26.87 0.43 -4.34
N GLU A 107 -28.12 0.24 -4.78
CA GLU A 107 -29.02 -0.79 -4.26
C GLU A 107 -28.44 -2.20 -4.42
N LYS A 108 -27.90 -2.52 -5.62
CA LYS A 108 -27.27 -3.82 -5.87
C LYS A 108 -26.05 -4.05 -4.97
N LEU A 109 -25.22 -3.03 -4.73
CA LEU A 109 -24.05 -3.14 -3.87
C LEU A 109 -24.44 -3.34 -2.40
N VAL A 110 -25.46 -2.62 -1.91
CA VAL A 110 -26.03 -2.84 -0.58
C VAL A 110 -26.60 -4.25 -0.45
N GLU A 111 -27.27 -4.77 -1.49
CA GLU A 111 -27.74 -6.16 -1.51
C GLU A 111 -26.58 -7.16 -1.35
N VAL A 112 -25.51 -7.01 -2.13
CA VAL A 112 -24.34 -7.91 -2.06
C VAL A 112 -23.68 -7.83 -0.69
N MET A 113 -23.48 -6.62 -0.17
CA MET A 113 -22.91 -6.37 1.16
C MET A 113 -23.67 -7.13 2.26
N LEU A 114 -25.00 -7.17 2.19
CA LEU A 114 -25.84 -7.81 3.20
C LEU A 114 -25.98 -9.33 3.01
N LYS A 115 -25.94 -9.83 1.77
CA LYS A 115 -26.35 -11.21 1.45
C LYS A 115 -25.24 -12.16 1.00
N ASP A 116 -24.07 -11.68 0.56
CA ASP A 116 -23.03 -12.60 0.07
C ASP A 116 -22.53 -13.52 1.19
N GLU A 117 -22.32 -14.80 0.85
CA GLU A 117 -21.88 -15.83 1.80
C GLU A 117 -20.39 -15.71 2.16
N ALA A 118 -19.58 -15.08 1.31
CA ALA A 118 -18.16 -14.89 1.55
C ALA A 118 -17.92 -13.54 2.24
N PRO A 119 -17.39 -13.52 3.49
CA PRO A 119 -17.15 -12.26 4.21
C PRO A 119 -16.25 -11.29 3.46
N LEU A 120 -15.29 -11.80 2.69
CA LEU A 120 -14.42 -10.96 1.87
C LEU A 120 -15.20 -10.24 0.75
N VAL A 121 -16.18 -10.89 0.12
CA VAL A 121 -17.03 -10.23 -0.89
C VAL A 121 -17.94 -9.20 -0.22
N GLN A 122 -18.43 -9.48 0.99
CA GLN A 122 -19.14 -8.47 1.80
C GLN A 122 -18.26 -7.26 2.09
N VAL A 123 -16.97 -7.44 2.42
CA VAL A 123 -16.00 -6.35 2.62
C VAL A 123 -15.80 -5.52 1.35
N TYR A 124 -15.64 -6.17 0.18
CA TYR A 124 -15.59 -5.44 -1.10
C TYR A 124 -16.84 -4.59 -1.35
N ALA A 125 -18.02 -5.16 -1.10
CA ALA A 125 -19.28 -4.44 -1.28
C ALA A 125 -19.45 -3.32 -0.24
N TRP A 126 -18.97 -3.53 0.99
CA TRP A 126 -18.96 -2.54 2.05
C TRP A 126 -18.08 -1.32 1.70
N GLU A 127 -16.88 -1.54 1.16
CA GLU A 127 -16.02 -0.47 0.61
C GLU A 127 -16.66 0.21 -0.61
N ALA A 128 -17.35 -0.55 -1.46
CA ALA A 128 -18.04 0.01 -2.62
C ALA A 128 -19.20 0.93 -2.21
N VAL A 129 -19.89 0.60 -1.12
CA VAL A 129 -20.92 1.45 -0.50
C VAL A 129 -20.27 2.68 0.17
N PHE A 130 -19.13 2.52 0.85
CA PHE A 130 -18.38 3.63 1.44
C PHE A 130 -18.02 4.72 0.42
N SER A 131 -17.54 4.32 -0.77
CA SER A 131 -17.18 5.26 -1.84
C SER A 131 -18.35 6.17 -2.30
N ARG A 132 -19.59 5.83 -1.93
CA ARG A 132 -20.84 6.53 -2.27
C ARG A 132 -21.55 7.14 -1.06
N HIS A 133 -20.95 7.15 0.13
CA HIS A 133 -21.66 7.48 1.38
C HIS A 133 -22.43 8.81 1.37
N LYS A 134 -21.99 9.79 0.57
CA LYS A 134 -22.65 11.10 0.41
C LYS A 134 -24.02 11.03 -0.28
N SER A 135 -24.28 10.01 -1.11
CA SER A 135 -25.53 9.84 -1.87
C SER A 135 -26.44 8.73 -1.35
N LEU A 136 -26.08 8.06 -0.25
CA LEU A 136 -26.89 7.00 0.35
C LEU A 136 -28.13 7.55 1.05
N SER A 137 -29.25 6.84 0.93
CA SER A 137 -30.43 7.03 1.78
C SER A 137 -30.15 6.65 3.24
N ASP A 138 -30.99 7.11 4.17
CA ASP A 138 -30.84 6.81 5.59
C ASP A 138 -30.94 5.31 5.89
N GLU A 139 -31.80 4.58 5.18
CA GLU A 139 -31.92 3.12 5.27
C GLU A 139 -30.63 2.42 4.83
N GLN A 140 -30.03 2.89 3.73
CA GLN A 140 -28.76 2.36 3.23
C GLN A 140 -27.59 2.68 4.17
N LYS A 141 -27.55 3.89 4.76
CA LYS A 141 -26.54 4.26 5.77
C LYS A 141 -26.64 3.38 7.01
N LEU A 142 -27.87 3.12 7.48
CA LEU A 142 -28.10 2.21 8.61
C LEU A 142 -27.65 0.78 8.30
N ALA A 143 -27.99 0.27 7.11
CA ALA A 143 -27.54 -1.03 6.65
C ALA A 143 -26.00 -1.12 6.56
N TRP A 144 -25.37 -0.08 6.02
CA TRP A 144 -23.92 0.02 5.91
C TRP A 144 -23.22 0.04 7.28
N LYS A 145 -23.76 0.80 8.25
CA LYS A 145 -23.28 0.80 9.64
C LYS A 145 -23.44 -0.55 10.32
N THR A 146 -24.62 -1.16 10.19
CA THR A 146 -24.92 -2.45 10.85
C THR A 146 -24.04 -3.56 10.30
N CYS A 147 -23.89 -3.64 8.98
CA CYS A 147 -22.97 -4.60 8.35
C CYS A 147 -21.52 -4.34 8.77
N GLY A 148 -21.07 -3.08 8.74
CA GLY A 148 -19.71 -2.72 9.16
C GLY A 148 -19.39 -3.14 10.59
N LYS A 149 -20.34 -2.96 11.52
CA LYS A 149 -20.18 -3.42 12.91
C LYS A 149 -20.04 -4.93 13.02
N ASP A 150 -20.84 -5.68 12.28
CA ASP A 150 -20.78 -7.15 12.25
C ASP A 150 -19.44 -7.64 11.66
N LEU A 151 -19.01 -7.05 10.54
CA LEU A 151 -17.71 -7.34 9.94
C LEU A 151 -16.55 -7.01 10.90
N ALA A 152 -16.59 -5.86 11.57
CA ALA A 152 -15.60 -5.48 12.58
C ALA A 152 -15.56 -6.48 13.74
N ALA A 153 -16.72 -6.83 14.32
CA ALA A 153 -16.81 -7.76 15.44
C ALA A 153 -16.29 -9.17 15.10
N LYS A 154 -16.43 -9.60 13.83
CA LYS A 154 -15.88 -10.85 13.30
C LYS A 154 -14.40 -10.76 12.88
N GLY A 155 -13.77 -9.60 13.01
CA GLY A 155 -12.37 -9.37 12.69
C GLY A 155 -12.08 -9.23 11.19
N HIS A 156 -13.10 -8.91 10.38
CA HIS A 156 -13.00 -8.71 8.93
C HIS A 156 -12.63 -7.28 8.52
N LEU A 157 -12.76 -6.30 9.42
CA LEU A 157 -12.29 -4.92 9.21
C LEU A 157 -11.01 -4.65 10.01
N ARG A 158 -9.90 -4.48 9.28
CA ARG A 158 -8.55 -4.21 9.77
C ARG A 158 -7.97 -3.02 9.03
N GLY A 159 -6.97 -2.37 9.63
CA GLY A 159 -6.30 -1.22 9.02
C GLY A 159 -7.31 -0.27 8.37
N ASP A 160 -7.12 0.01 7.09
CA ASP A 160 -7.91 1.00 6.36
C ASP A 160 -9.39 0.64 6.21
N LEU A 161 -9.74 -0.65 6.30
CA LEU A 161 -11.12 -1.12 6.22
C LEU A 161 -11.98 -0.66 7.41
N ARG A 162 -11.39 -0.08 8.47
CA ARG A 162 -12.13 0.49 9.59
C ARG A 162 -12.59 1.92 9.33
N ILE A 163 -11.98 2.61 8.37
CA ILE A 163 -12.18 4.05 8.12
C ILE A 163 -13.63 4.36 7.78
N GLY A 164 -14.28 3.57 6.91
CA GLY A 164 -15.67 3.80 6.53
C GLY A 164 -16.64 3.79 7.73
N LEU A 165 -16.42 2.90 8.70
CA LEU A 165 -17.26 2.83 9.90
C LEU A 165 -17.00 4.02 10.81
N ILE A 166 -15.74 4.46 10.93
CA ILE A 166 -15.38 5.68 11.64
C ILE A 166 -16.01 6.92 10.98
N GLN A 167 -16.06 6.97 9.65
CA GLN A 167 -16.67 8.07 8.91
C GLN A 167 -18.17 8.17 9.20
N ILE A 168 -18.90 7.05 9.15
CA ILE A 168 -20.34 7.03 9.49
C ILE A 168 -20.56 7.56 10.91
N MET A 169 -19.78 7.05 11.88
CA MET A 169 -19.88 7.48 13.26
C MET A 169 -19.60 8.98 13.39
N GLN A 170 -18.53 9.45 12.74
CA GLN A 170 -18.11 10.85 12.77
C GLN A 170 -19.24 11.77 12.30
N ASP A 171 -19.96 11.38 11.24
CA ASP A 171 -21.08 12.15 10.68
C ASP A 171 -22.35 12.09 11.56
N GLU A 172 -22.62 10.96 12.22
CA GLU A 172 -23.75 10.81 13.15
C GLU A 172 -23.55 11.55 14.50
N GLY A 173 -22.30 11.76 14.90
CA GLY A 173 -21.97 12.39 16.19
C GLY A 173 -21.80 11.40 17.35
N PRO A 174 -21.53 11.92 18.57
CA PRO A 174 -21.17 11.13 19.75
C PRO A 174 -22.38 10.48 20.45
N THR A 175 -23.09 9.59 19.77
CA THR A 175 -24.16 8.77 20.37
C THR A 175 -23.57 7.72 21.33
N ASP A 176 -24.35 7.20 22.28
CA ASP A 176 -23.88 6.14 23.19
C ASP A 176 -23.35 4.90 22.46
N GLU A 177 -23.93 4.58 21.30
CA GLU A 177 -23.45 3.52 20.43
C GLU A 177 -22.10 3.87 19.80
N ASN A 178 -21.96 5.07 19.25
CA ASN A 178 -20.74 5.53 18.59
C ASN A 178 -19.59 5.69 19.60
N LEU A 179 -19.88 6.08 20.84
CA LEU A 179 -18.88 6.12 21.92
C LEU A 179 -18.36 4.72 22.27
N LYS A 180 -19.25 3.71 22.34
CA LYS A 180 -18.84 2.31 22.54
C LYS A 180 -18.00 1.78 21.38
N LEU A 181 -18.38 2.14 20.16
CA LEU A 181 -17.66 1.72 18.95
C LEU A 181 -16.29 2.40 18.82
N PHE A 182 -16.18 3.67 19.20
CA PHE A 182 -14.89 4.36 19.29
C PHE A 182 -13.99 3.67 20.32
N ARG A 183 -14.55 3.32 21.49
CA ARG A 183 -13.82 2.57 22.51
C ARG A 183 -13.35 1.22 21.99
N TYR A 184 -14.20 0.50 21.27
CA TYR A 184 -13.84 -0.75 20.61
C TYR A 184 -12.63 -0.56 19.68
N PHE A 185 -12.60 0.46 18.83
CA PHE A 185 -11.45 0.72 17.97
C PHE A 185 -10.20 1.12 18.75
N PHE A 186 -10.34 1.92 19.80
CA PHE A 186 -9.23 2.25 20.70
C PHE A 186 -8.63 0.99 21.33
N ASP A 187 -9.46 0.00 21.67
CA ASP A 187 -8.98 -1.26 22.25
C ASP A 187 -8.50 -2.28 21.20
N ASN A 188 -8.79 -2.11 19.91
CA ASN A 188 -8.48 -3.10 18.85
C ASN A 188 -7.56 -2.57 17.74
N THR A 189 -6.98 -1.38 17.95
CA THR A 189 -5.89 -0.83 17.12
C THR A 189 -4.54 -1.02 17.82
N ASN A 190 -3.46 -1.05 17.05
CA ASN A 190 -2.09 -1.08 17.55
C ASN A 190 -1.33 0.14 17.02
N ALA A 191 -0.88 1.03 17.91
CA ALA A 191 -0.16 2.25 17.53
C ALA A 191 1.26 2.00 16.98
N MET A 192 1.76 0.76 17.07
CA MET A 192 3.02 0.32 16.47
C MET A 192 2.82 -0.48 15.20
N ASP A 193 1.56 -0.78 14.85
CA ASP A 193 1.25 -1.43 13.60
C ASP A 193 1.02 -0.35 12.54
N PRO A 194 1.87 -0.28 11.50
CA PRO A 194 1.75 0.76 10.50
C PRO A 194 0.42 0.73 9.75
N SER A 195 -0.17 -0.47 9.59
CA SER A 195 -1.48 -0.65 8.94
C SER A 195 -2.61 0.03 9.71
N ASP A 196 -2.44 0.25 11.02
CA ASP A 196 -3.44 0.93 11.85
C ASP A 196 -3.27 2.46 11.90
N ASN A 197 -2.19 3.01 11.34
CA ASN A 197 -1.96 4.45 11.34
C ASN A 197 -3.12 5.25 10.72
N PRO A 198 -3.65 4.89 9.53
CA PRO A 198 -4.74 5.66 8.94
C PRO A 198 -6.04 5.55 9.74
N THR A 199 -6.29 4.41 10.39
CA THR A 199 -7.40 4.26 11.34
C THR A 199 -7.25 5.19 12.53
N LEU A 200 -6.08 5.25 13.16
CA LEU A 200 -5.80 6.15 14.28
C LEU A 200 -5.97 7.63 13.87
N LEU A 201 -5.61 7.98 12.65
CA LEU A 201 -5.80 9.32 12.10
C LEU A 201 -7.29 9.64 11.89
N ALA A 202 -8.07 8.70 11.35
CA ALA A 202 -9.52 8.85 11.24
C ALA A 202 -10.17 9.02 12.62
N MET A 203 -9.77 8.21 13.61
CA MET A 203 -10.22 8.35 14.99
C MET A 203 -9.87 9.72 15.58
N ARG A 204 -8.68 10.25 15.29
CA ARG A 204 -8.26 11.59 15.73
C ARG A 204 -9.16 12.68 15.15
N ARG A 205 -9.51 12.61 13.87
CA ARG A 205 -10.45 13.55 13.22
C ARG A 205 -11.84 13.45 13.85
N CYS A 206 -12.33 12.23 14.08
CA CYS A 206 -13.59 11.99 14.77
C CYS A 206 -13.60 12.63 16.17
N LEU A 207 -12.53 12.45 16.95
CA LEU A 207 -12.36 13.06 18.27
C LEU A 207 -12.37 14.60 18.19
N ALA A 208 -11.65 15.17 17.23
CA ALA A 208 -11.58 16.61 17.03
C ALA A 208 -12.94 17.22 16.62
N ARG A 209 -13.74 16.50 15.84
CA ARG A 209 -15.08 16.94 15.40
C ARG A 209 -16.12 16.83 16.51
N TRP A 210 -16.14 15.74 17.26
CA TRP A 210 -17.11 15.53 18.33
C TRP A 210 -16.85 16.40 19.55
N LYS A 211 -15.57 16.67 19.87
CA LYS A 211 -15.18 17.44 21.06
C LYS A 211 -15.80 16.89 22.36
N GLU A 212 -15.98 15.57 22.44
CA GLU A 212 -16.70 14.90 23.52
C GLU A 212 -15.80 14.70 24.77
N PRO A 213 -16.06 15.38 25.90
CA PRO A 213 -15.19 15.31 27.07
C PRO A 213 -15.14 13.93 27.73
N LYS A 214 -16.23 13.16 27.69
CA LYS A 214 -16.27 11.81 28.28
C LYS A 214 -15.28 10.88 27.59
N LEU A 215 -15.13 11.01 26.27
CA LEU A 215 -14.26 10.16 25.47
C LEU A 215 -12.79 10.42 25.78
N ILE A 216 -12.38 11.69 25.82
CA ILE A 216 -11.01 12.08 26.18
C ILE A 216 -10.67 11.63 27.60
N ARG A 217 -11.60 11.79 28.55
CA ARG A 217 -11.41 11.31 29.92
C ARG A 217 -11.18 9.80 29.97
N GLN A 218 -12.03 9.01 29.30
CA GLN A 218 -11.89 7.55 29.25
C GLN A 218 -10.58 7.09 28.60
N MET A 219 -10.07 7.83 27.61
CA MET A 219 -8.77 7.55 27.01
C MET A 219 -7.62 7.80 27.98
N ILE A 220 -7.63 8.93 28.70
CA ILE A 220 -6.64 9.24 29.73
C ILE A 220 -6.67 8.19 30.84
N GLU A 221 -7.86 7.82 31.32
CA GLU A 221 -8.04 6.79 32.35
C GLU A 221 -7.57 5.39 31.89
N ALA A 222 -7.68 5.10 30.60
CA ALA A 222 -7.26 3.82 30.03
C ALA A 222 -5.75 3.68 29.80
N MET A 223 -4.93 4.70 30.07
CA MET A 223 -3.47 4.67 30.02
C MET A 223 -2.85 3.77 31.12
N SER A 224 -3.23 2.50 31.09
CA SER A 224 -2.89 1.49 32.10
C SER A 224 -1.76 0.55 31.66
N ASP A 225 -1.39 0.58 30.38
CA ASP A 225 -0.26 -0.13 29.79
C ASP A 225 0.40 0.72 28.68
N ILE A 226 1.62 0.36 28.30
CA ILE A 226 2.42 1.09 27.31
C ILE A 226 1.69 1.31 25.97
N ASN A 227 0.89 0.36 25.53
CA ASN A 227 0.29 0.45 24.21
C ASN A 227 -0.97 1.32 24.23
N ALA A 228 -1.76 1.25 25.30
CA ALA A 228 -2.85 2.21 25.52
C ALA A 228 -2.31 3.65 25.60
N CYS A 229 -1.13 3.83 26.20
CA CYS A 229 -0.44 5.12 26.19
C CYS A 229 -0.06 5.59 24.79
N TRP A 230 0.54 4.74 23.96
CA TRP A 230 0.90 5.09 22.57
C TRP A 230 -0.31 5.40 21.69
N ARG A 231 -1.42 4.68 21.86
CA ARG A 231 -2.69 5.02 21.21
C ARG A 231 -3.22 6.36 21.66
N ALA A 232 -3.28 6.60 22.97
CA ALA A 232 -3.75 7.86 23.52
C ALA A 232 -2.88 9.03 23.06
N GLU A 233 -1.56 8.84 22.99
CA GLU A 233 -0.60 9.80 22.45
C GLU A 233 -0.81 10.09 20.97
N SER A 234 -0.96 9.05 20.16
CA SER A 234 -1.24 9.16 18.73
C SER A 234 -2.52 9.95 18.46
N LEU A 235 -3.51 9.88 19.35
CA LEU A 235 -4.77 10.59 19.20
C LEU A 235 -4.72 12.00 19.80
N LEU A 236 -4.14 12.21 20.98
CA LEU A 236 -4.24 13.48 21.71
C LEU A 236 -3.12 14.48 21.41
N GLN A 237 -1.84 14.07 21.31
CA GLN A 237 -0.71 15.01 21.10
C GLN A 237 -0.87 15.89 19.86
N ASN A 238 -1.54 15.35 18.85
CA ASN A 238 -1.71 15.99 17.55
C ASN A 238 -3.05 16.73 17.43
N LEU A 239 -3.70 17.02 18.55
CA LEU A 239 -4.79 17.97 18.63
C LEU A 239 -4.17 19.33 18.99
N ASN A 240 -4.48 20.37 18.22
CA ASN A 240 -3.95 21.73 18.36
C ASN A 240 -4.49 22.46 19.62
N ALA A 241 -4.48 21.79 20.77
CA ALA A 241 -5.13 22.18 22.02
C ALA A 241 -4.15 22.26 23.21
N GLY A 242 -2.85 22.39 22.93
CA GLY A 242 -1.83 22.53 23.98
C GLY A 242 -1.67 21.30 24.87
N VAL A 243 -1.82 20.09 24.30
CA VAL A 243 -1.63 18.84 25.04
C VAL A 243 -0.19 18.74 25.55
N PRO A 244 0.04 18.51 26.86
CA PRO A 244 1.40 18.42 27.40
C PRO A 244 2.23 17.33 26.72
N SER A 245 3.48 17.64 26.36
CA SER A 245 4.36 16.66 25.69
C SER A 245 4.78 15.53 26.63
N SER A 246 4.58 14.29 26.19
CA SER A 246 5.18 13.08 26.80
C SER A 246 6.70 13.11 26.73
N ARG A 247 7.27 13.68 25.65
CA ARG A 247 8.72 13.73 25.41
C ARG A 247 9.48 14.57 26.42
N SER A 248 8.88 15.64 26.92
CA SER A 248 9.48 16.45 27.99
C SER A 248 9.65 15.70 29.32
N LEU A 249 9.03 14.52 29.46
CA LEU A 249 9.11 13.68 30.66
C LEU A 249 10.14 12.54 30.53
N LEU A 250 10.78 12.37 29.36
CA LEU A 250 11.66 11.23 29.00
C LEU A 250 12.87 10.97 29.92
N GLN A 251 13.20 11.88 30.85
CA GLN A 251 14.39 11.78 31.70
C GLN A 251 14.20 10.91 32.95
N GLN A 252 13.01 10.36 33.23
CA GLN A 252 12.64 9.87 34.57
C GLN A 252 12.30 8.37 34.71
N ASP A 253 12.71 7.49 33.80
CA ASP A 253 12.32 6.06 33.70
C ASP A 253 10.96 5.80 33.02
N SER A 254 10.87 4.70 32.25
CA SER A 254 9.75 4.44 31.33
C SER A 254 8.40 4.19 32.01
N GLN A 255 8.38 3.71 33.27
CA GLN A 255 7.14 3.42 33.98
C GLN A 255 6.60 4.63 34.72
N SER A 256 7.47 5.50 35.22
CA SER A 256 7.08 6.75 35.86
C SER A 256 6.59 7.77 34.82
N ILE A 257 7.19 7.79 33.62
CA ILE A 257 6.82 8.70 32.52
C ILE A 257 5.33 8.64 32.19
N TRP A 258 4.76 7.43 32.04
CA TRP A 258 3.37 7.31 31.61
C TRP A 258 2.38 7.68 32.70
N ARG A 259 2.70 7.42 33.96
CA ARG A 259 1.89 7.89 35.10
C ARG A 259 1.94 9.41 35.23
N GLN A 260 3.12 10.01 35.06
CA GLN A 260 3.27 11.47 35.03
C GLN A 260 2.54 12.09 33.84
N THR A 261 2.62 11.48 32.66
CA THR A 261 1.90 11.90 31.46
C THR A 261 0.39 11.85 31.69
N GLN A 262 -0.12 10.74 32.24
CA GLN A 262 -1.53 10.59 32.59
C GLN A 262 -1.99 11.68 33.59
N THR A 263 -1.15 12.00 34.58
CA THR A 263 -1.42 13.07 35.56
C THR A 263 -1.43 14.43 34.89
N ALA A 264 -0.41 14.76 34.09
CA ALA A 264 -0.32 16.01 33.35
C ALA A 264 -1.50 16.20 32.38
N TRP A 265 -1.91 15.14 31.70
CA TRP A 265 -3.08 15.16 30.81
C TRP A 265 -4.39 15.28 31.59
N SER A 266 -4.49 14.66 32.77
CA SER A 266 -5.64 14.84 33.66
C SER A 266 -5.77 16.29 34.15
N GLU A 267 -4.66 16.98 34.39
CA GLU A 267 -4.65 18.42 34.72
C GLU A 267 -4.95 19.29 33.49
N TRP A 268 -4.35 19.00 32.33
CA TRP A 268 -4.66 19.66 31.06
C TRP A 268 -6.15 19.55 30.70
N PHE A 269 -6.76 18.37 30.91
CA PHE A 269 -8.17 18.14 30.64
C PHE A 269 -9.09 19.08 31.42
N LYS A 270 -8.67 19.57 32.60
CA LYS A 270 -9.44 20.54 33.40
C LYS A 270 -9.35 21.96 32.85
N THR A 271 -8.34 22.27 32.03
CA THR A 271 -8.02 23.63 31.56
C THR A 271 -8.16 23.80 30.03
N VAL A 272 -8.51 22.72 29.32
CA VAL A 272 -8.59 22.70 27.85
C VAL A 272 -9.61 23.70 27.31
N ASP A 273 -9.18 24.43 26.28
CA ASP A 273 -10.06 25.24 25.44
C ASP A 273 -10.61 24.38 24.29
N TRP A 274 -11.84 23.90 24.47
CA TRP A 274 -12.52 23.04 23.49
C TRP A 274 -12.68 23.68 22.10
N ALA A 275 -12.64 25.02 22.00
CA ALA A 275 -12.70 25.69 20.70
C ALA A 275 -11.46 25.41 19.86
N LYS A 276 -10.28 25.29 20.49
CA LYS A 276 -8.98 25.03 19.83
C LYS A 276 -8.76 23.57 19.44
N LEU A 277 -9.62 22.66 19.87
CA LEU A 277 -9.53 21.25 19.52
C LEU A 277 -9.74 21.06 18.00
N GLN A 278 -8.64 20.89 17.27
CA GLN A 278 -8.59 20.64 15.84
C GLN A 278 -7.44 19.68 15.53
N PRO A 279 -7.56 18.79 14.54
CA PRO A 279 -6.45 17.93 14.16
C PRO A 279 -5.30 18.78 13.59
N PHE A 280 -4.05 18.42 13.87
CA PHE A 280 -2.90 19.06 13.26
C PHE A 280 -2.96 18.95 11.73
N ALA A 281 -2.92 20.09 11.04
CA ALA A 281 -2.91 20.18 9.57
C ALA A 281 -1.52 19.85 9.02
N GLY A 282 -1.17 18.55 9.02
CA GLY A 282 0.03 18.04 8.35
C GLY A 282 -0.30 17.59 6.92
N PRO A 283 0.67 17.60 5.98
CA PRO A 283 0.44 17.26 4.57
C PRO A 283 0.12 15.78 4.30
N PHE A 284 -0.06 14.95 5.34
CA PHE A 284 0.09 13.51 5.21
C PHE A 284 -1.23 12.73 5.08
N TYR A 285 -2.41 13.25 5.46
CA TYR A 285 -3.64 12.44 5.45
C TYR A 285 -4.92 13.26 5.30
N GLY A 286 -5.50 13.26 4.09
CA GLY A 286 -6.76 13.92 3.76
C GLY A 286 -8.00 13.28 4.38
N GLU A 287 -9.15 13.95 4.20
CA GLU A 287 -10.45 13.55 4.77
C GLU A 287 -11.13 12.43 3.97
N ASP A 288 -10.70 12.16 2.73
CA ASP A 288 -11.38 11.29 1.77
C ASP A 288 -10.60 9.99 1.43
N SER A 289 -9.97 9.36 2.43
CA SER A 289 -9.24 8.10 2.25
C SER A 289 -10.17 6.91 1.96
N VAL A 290 -10.43 6.64 0.68
CA VAL A 290 -11.20 5.47 0.20
C VAL A 290 -10.27 4.45 -0.47
N LEU A 291 -10.51 3.14 -0.28
CA LEU A 291 -9.76 2.08 -0.98
C LEU A 291 -10.26 1.86 -2.41
N LEU A 292 -11.52 2.19 -2.67
CA LEU A 292 -12.11 2.18 -4.01
C LEU A 292 -12.27 3.60 -4.54
N PRO A 293 -12.02 3.81 -5.84
CA PRO A 293 -12.27 5.11 -6.46
C PRO A 293 -13.75 5.48 -6.33
N ARG A 294 -14.02 6.79 -6.24
CA ARG A 294 -15.39 7.30 -6.27
C ARG A 294 -16.07 6.91 -7.59
N PRO A 295 -17.37 6.59 -7.57
CA PRO A 295 -18.09 6.24 -8.79
C PRO A 295 -18.15 7.43 -9.74
N LYS A 296 -18.22 7.15 -11.05
CA LYS A 296 -18.35 8.16 -12.10
C LYS A 296 -19.73 8.07 -12.73
N LYS A 297 -20.36 9.23 -12.93
CA LYS A 297 -21.63 9.33 -13.67
C LYS A 297 -21.38 9.07 -15.15
N ILE A 298 -22.15 8.17 -15.76
CA ILE A 298 -22.07 7.92 -17.20
C ILE A 298 -22.64 9.14 -17.93
N ARG A 299 -21.76 9.95 -18.50
CA ARG A 299 -22.16 11.10 -19.34
C ARG A 299 -22.24 10.70 -20.81
N ASN A 300 -21.24 10.00 -21.34
CA ASN A 300 -21.20 9.56 -22.73
C ASN A 300 -21.26 8.02 -22.81
N PRO A 301 -22.37 7.43 -23.28
CA PRO A 301 -22.48 5.97 -23.39
C PRO A 301 -21.52 5.36 -24.43
N ALA A 302 -20.97 6.17 -25.34
CA ALA A 302 -20.00 5.73 -26.35
C ALA A 302 -18.54 5.81 -25.87
N ASP A 303 -18.29 6.27 -24.64
CA ASP A 303 -16.94 6.36 -24.07
C ASP A 303 -16.25 4.98 -24.08
N PRO A 304 -15.03 4.88 -24.64
CA PRO A 304 -14.27 3.63 -24.69
C PRO A 304 -14.12 2.92 -23.34
N GLN A 305 -14.10 3.65 -22.22
CA GLN A 305 -13.99 3.04 -20.89
C GLN A 305 -15.15 2.08 -20.60
N TRP A 306 -16.36 2.40 -21.07
CA TRP A 306 -17.55 1.56 -20.87
C TRP A 306 -17.56 0.37 -21.81
N ARG A 307 -16.99 0.50 -23.02
CA ARG A 307 -16.90 -0.61 -23.98
C ARG A 307 -16.03 -1.75 -23.44
N LYS A 308 -14.92 -1.43 -22.78
CA LYS A 308 -14.06 -2.43 -22.12
C LYS A 308 -14.86 -3.29 -21.12
N ASN A 309 -15.79 -2.68 -20.39
CA ASN A 309 -16.64 -3.40 -19.43
C ASN A 309 -17.64 -4.36 -20.10
N LEU A 310 -18.05 -4.08 -21.34
CA LEU A 310 -18.96 -4.96 -22.09
C LEU A 310 -18.27 -6.24 -22.58
N GLU A 311 -16.94 -6.22 -22.75
CA GLU A 311 -16.16 -7.32 -23.31
C GLU A 311 -15.54 -8.24 -22.24
N LEU A 312 -15.88 -8.02 -20.96
CA LEU A 312 -15.35 -8.79 -19.84
C LEU A 312 -15.63 -10.29 -19.98
N ARG A 313 -14.56 -11.06 -20.22
CA ARG A 313 -14.60 -12.54 -20.24
C ARG A 313 -14.52 -13.09 -18.82
N ALA A 314 -15.05 -14.29 -18.58
CA ALA A 314 -14.97 -14.93 -17.26
C ALA A 314 -13.54 -15.01 -16.71
N LEU A 315 -13.31 -14.44 -15.53
CA LEU A 315 -12.05 -14.55 -14.78
C LEU A 315 -11.76 -16.02 -14.45
N ARG A 316 -10.59 -16.53 -14.85
CA ARG A 316 -10.14 -17.90 -14.53
C ARG A 316 -8.67 -17.92 -14.12
N LEU A 317 -8.40 -17.88 -12.82
CA LEU A 317 -7.06 -18.16 -12.28
C LEU A 317 -7.10 -19.46 -11.47
N GLN A 318 -6.97 -20.61 -12.14
CA GLN A 318 -7.08 -21.91 -11.46
C GLN A 318 -5.80 -22.28 -10.70
N ASN A 319 -4.64 -22.19 -11.37
CA ASN A 319 -3.34 -22.58 -10.81
C ASN A 319 -2.32 -21.45 -11.01
N LEU A 320 -1.45 -21.23 -10.03
CA LEU A 320 -0.39 -20.21 -10.06
C LEU A 320 0.86 -20.77 -9.38
N ASP A 321 1.98 -20.79 -10.11
CA ASP A 321 3.29 -21.07 -9.54
C ASP A 321 4.12 -19.78 -9.53
N VAL A 322 4.69 -19.44 -8.38
CA VAL A 322 5.57 -18.27 -8.21
C VAL A 322 6.93 -18.75 -7.69
N ALA A 323 8.02 -18.31 -8.29
CA ALA A 323 9.36 -18.55 -7.79
C ALA A 323 10.03 -17.22 -7.43
N PHE A 324 10.50 -17.08 -6.20
CA PHE A 324 11.38 -15.98 -5.82
C PHE A 324 12.83 -16.36 -6.06
N VAL A 325 13.55 -15.52 -6.79
CA VAL A 325 14.97 -15.68 -7.07
C VAL A 325 15.70 -14.57 -6.33
N VAL A 326 16.35 -14.91 -5.23
CA VAL A 326 16.77 -13.94 -4.21
C VAL A 326 18.28 -13.91 -4.10
N ASP A 327 18.84 -12.74 -4.33
CA ASP A 327 20.23 -12.45 -3.99
C ASP A 327 20.42 -12.60 -2.48
N SER A 328 21.44 -13.37 -2.09
CA SER A 328 21.75 -13.70 -0.71
C SER A 328 23.19 -13.35 -0.30
N THR A 329 23.79 -12.39 -1.00
CA THR A 329 25.05 -11.75 -0.62
C THR A 329 24.88 -10.82 0.59
N GLY A 330 26.00 -10.35 1.15
CA GLY A 330 26.00 -9.59 2.41
C GLY A 330 25.12 -8.34 2.43
N SER A 331 25.01 -7.62 1.29
CA SER A 331 24.22 -6.39 1.16
C SER A 331 22.71 -6.64 1.31
N MET A 332 22.26 -7.87 1.05
CA MET A 332 20.84 -8.25 1.01
C MET A 332 20.24 -8.61 2.37
N THR A 333 20.98 -8.42 3.48
CA THR A 333 20.54 -8.80 4.84
C THR A 333 19.15 -8.27 5.21
N ASP A 334 18.88 -6.99 4.99
CA ASP A 334 17.57 -6.40 5.29
C ASP A 334 16.47 -6.84 4.32
N VAL A 335 16.85 -7.10 3.07
CA VAL A 335 15.92 -7.57 2.03
C VAL A 335 15.45 -8.98 2.32
N ILE A 336 16.34 -9.88 2.76
CA ILE A 336 15.96 -11.26 3.14
C ILE A 336 15.00 -11.25 4.33
N ARG A 337 15.25 -10.39 5.34
CA ARG A 337 14.32 -10.23 6.48
C ARG A 337 12.94 -9.73 6.04
N TRP A 338 12.90 -8.80 5.10
CA TRP A 338 11.66 -8.33 4.49
C TRP A 338 10.93 -9.46 3.73
N ILE A 339 11.64 -10.23 2.90
CA ILE A 339 11.08 -11.38 2.17
C ILE A 339 10.52 -12.43 3.15
N GLU A 340 11.22 -12.71 4.26
CA GLU A 340 10.75 -13.67 5.28
C GLU A 340 9.37 -13.29 5.83
N ARG A 341 9.16 -12.01 6.14
CA ARG A 341 7.88 -11.47 6.63
C ARG A 341 6.81 -11.49 5.52
N ASP A 342 7.15 -10.99 4.35
CA ASP A 342 6.17 -10.71 3.29
C ASP A 342 5.78 -11.98 2.50
N VAL A 343 6.63 -13.00 2.40
CA VAL A 343 6.29 -14.27 1.72
C VAL A 343 5.11 -14.96 2.39
N ALA A 344 4.97 -14.87 3.72
CA ALA A 344 3.81 -15.42 4.42
C ALA A 344 2.51 -14.68 4.02
N LYS A 345 2.56 -13.35 3.89
CA LYS A 345 1.45 -12.53 3.40
C LYS A 345 1.12 -12.90 1.95
N MET A 346 2.12 -12.98 1.08
CA MET A 346 1.94 -13.35 -0.33
C MET A 346 1.37 -14.76 -0.50
N MET A 347 1.77 -15.72 0.33
CA MET A 347 1.17 -17.07 0.36
C MET A 347 -0.32 -17.03 0.68
N LYS A 348 -0.74 -16.20 1.66
CA LYS A 348 -2.16 -16.04 1.96
C LYS A 348 -2.89 -15.40 0.80
N VAL A 349 -2.34 -14.33 0.22
CA VAL A 349 -2.90 -13.62 -0.93
C VAL A 349 -3.09 -14.59 -2.10
N PHE A 350 -2.04 -15.28 -2.53
CA PHE A 350 -2.13 -16.25 -3.62
C PHE A 350 -3.02 -17.44 -3.24
N GLY A 351 -3.00 -17.87 -1.97
CA GLY A 351 -3.94 -18.84 -1.36
C GLY A 351 -5.41 -18.48 -1.52
N ARG A 352 -5.73 -17.19 -1.58
CA ARG A 352 -7.09 -16.71 -1.82
C ARG A 352 -7.41 -16.61 -3.32
N ILE A 353 -6.43 -16.24 -4.14
CA ILE A 353 -6.63 -15.92 -5.57
C ILE A 353 -6.50 -17.17 -6.47
N SER A 354 -5.74 -18.17 -6.04
CA SER A 354 -5.51 -19.42 -6.76
C SER A 354 -5.93 -20.60 -5.89
N ARG A 355 -6.50 -21.65 -6.50
CA ARG A 355 -6.94 -22.85 -5.77
C ARG A 355 -5.76 -23.71 -5.31
N GLU A 356 -4.70 -23.73 -6.10
CA GLU A 356 -3.47 -24.49 -5.84
C GLU A 356 -2.24 -23.60 -6.05
N PRO A 357 -2.00 -22.57 -5.21
CA PRO A 357 -0.82 -21.73 -5.33
C PRO A 357 0.40 -22.47 -4.78
N ARG A 358 1.51 -22.44 -5.52
CA ARG A 358 2.79 -22.93 -5.01
C ARG A 358 3.85 -21.86 -5.15
N ILE A 359 4.65 -21.71 -4.09
CA ILE A 359 5.79 -20.82 -4.07
C ILE A 359 7.08 -21.63 -3.94
N GLY A 360 8.09 -21.28 -4.72
CA GLY A 360 9.44 -21.82 -4.67
C GLY A 360 10.44 -20.70 -4.43
N LEU A 361 11.64 -21.05 -3.95
CA LEU A 361 12.71 -20.09 -3.69
C LEU A 361 14.00 -20.56 -4.35
N VAL A 362 14.76 -19.65 -4.93
CA VAL A 362 16.11 -19.91 -5.43
C VAL A 362 16.99 -18.79 -4.92
N PHE A 363 17.83 -19.10 -3.93
CA PHE A 363 18.84 -18.16 -3.45
C PHE A 363 20.07 -18.26 -4.34
N TYR A 364 20.72 -17.14 -4.60
CA TYR A 364 22.00 -17.11 -5.30
C TYR A 364 22.99 -16.19 -4.58
N ARG A 365 24.26 -16.46 -4.80
CA ARG A 365 25.42 -15.65 -4.39
C ARG A 365 26.41 -15.62 -5.55
N ASP A 366 27.65 -15.23 -5.31
CA ASP A 366 28.66 -15.17 -6.36
C ASP A 366 29.59 -16.39 -6.42
N GLN A 367 30.42 -16.43 -7.46
CA GLN A 367 31.42 -17.45 -7.68
C GLN A 367 32.44 -17.49 -6.54
N GLY A 368 32.69 -18.69 -6.02
CA GLY A 368 33.62 -18.88 -4.90
C GLY A 368 32.98 -18.78 -3.52
N ASP A 369 31.71 -18.39 -3.42
CA ASP A 369 30.94 -18.48 -2.18
C ASP A 369 30.53 -19.92 -1.84
N GLU A 370 29.99 -20.11 -0.62
CA GLU A 370 29.49 -21.40 -0.09
C GLU A 370 28.58 -22.14 -1.08
N TYR A 371 27.79 -21.40 -1.85
CA TYR A 371 26.96 -21.93 -2.92
C TYR A 371 26.71 -20.87 -3.98
N LEU A 372 26.65 -21.29 -5.24
CA LEU A 372 26.25 -20.43 -6.34
C LEU A 372 24.72 -20.30 -6.43
N THR A 373 24.00 -21.41 -6.25
CA THR A 373 22.53 -21.43 -6.17
C THR A 373 22.05 -22.45 -5.14
N ARG A 374 20.98 -22.10 -4.41
CA ARG A 374 20.30 -22.97 -3.44
C ARG A 374 18.80 -22.94 -3.72
N LEU A 375 18.24 -24.09 -4.07
CA LEU A 375 16.85 -24.23 -4.48
C LEU A 375 15.98 -24.80 -3.35
N VAL A 376 14.83 -24.18 -3.14
CA VAL A 376 13.71 -24.66 -2.34
C VAL A 376 12.55 -24.99 -3.31
N PRO A 377 12.05 -26.25 -3.33
CA PRO A 377 11.01 -26.66 -4.26
C PRO A 377 9.72 -25.84 -4.13
N LEU A 378 8.95 -25.79 -5.23
CA LEU A 378 7.58 -25.25 -5.24
C LEU A 378 6.71 -26.03 -4.25
N THR A 379 6.09 -25.31 -3.31
CA THR A 379 5.20 -25.87 -2.28
C THR A 379 4.06 -24.90 -1.94
N ASP A 380 2.94 -25.43 -1.49
CA ASP A 380 1.81 -24.70 -0.91
C ASP A 380 1.96 -24.49 0.62
N ASN A 381 3.04 -25.01 1.22
CA ASN A 381 3.30 -24.92 2.65
C ASN A 381 4.08 -23.63 3.00
N GLY A 382 3.34 -22.60 3.39
CA GLY A 382 3.91 -21.31 3.79
C GLY A 382 4.90 -21.40 4.96
N GLU A 383 4.65 -22.24 5.96
CA GLU A 383 5.58 -22.40 7.09
C GLU A 383 6.90 -23.05 6.68
N ALA A 384 6.85 -24.00 5.73
CA ALA A 384 8.06 -24.62 5.20
C ALA A 384 8.92 -23.61 4.45
N LEU A 385 8.29 -22.71 3.69
CA LEU A 385 8.97 -21.61 3.00
C LEU A 385 9.57 -20.61 3.99
N GLN A 386 8.81 -20.21 5.01
CA GLN A 386 9.31 -19.30 6.04
C GLN A 386 10.53 -19.88 6.76
N ARG A 387 10.49 -21.16 7.15
CA ARG A 387 11.66 -21.85 7.72
C ARG A 387 12.84 -21.90 6.76
N ALA A 388 12.59 -22.09 5.47
CA ALA A 388 13.65 -22.13 4.47
C ALA A 388 14.31 -20.75 4.29
N ILE A 389 13.56 -19.66 4.32
CA ILE A 389 14.08 -18.28 4.25
C ILE A 389 14.86 -17.95 5.53
N ALA A 390 14.29 -18.23 6.71
CA ALA A 390 14.92 -17.98 8.00
C ALA A 390 16.27 -18.70 8.19
N ALA A 391 16.47 -19.81 7.47
CA ALA A 391 17.74 -20.56 7.47
C ALA A 391 18.82 -19.93 6.58
N VAL A 392 18.49 -18.95 5.73
CA VAL A 392 19.45 -18.26 4.86
C VAL A 392 20.09 -17.10 5.61
N GLN A 393 21.41 -17.09 5.66
CA GLN A 393 22.19 -15.94 6.13
C GLN A 393 22.77 -15.22 4.92
N ALA A 394 22.52 -13.91 4.79
CA ALA A 394 23.19 -13.05 3.83
C ALA A 394 24.70 -13.04 4.10
N LYS A 395 25.50 -13.61 3.18
CA LYS A 395 26.95 -13.76 3.30
C LYS A 395 27.58 -13.91 1.92
N GLY A 396 28.88 -13.64 1.84
CA GLY A 396 29.59 -13.74 0.57
C GLY A 396 29.40 -12.51 -0.29
N GLY A 397 29.74 -12.65 -1.57
CA GLY A 397 29.98 -11.57 -2.51
C GLY A 397 31.37 -10.93 -2.30
N GLY A 398 31.58 -9.79 -2.95
CA GLY A 398 32.79 -8.98 -2.80
C GLY A 398 33.06 -8.10 -4.01
N ASP A 399 32.88 -8.67 -5.19
CA ASP A 399 32.78 -7.98 -6.46
C ASP A 399 31.32 -7.81 -6.91
N ILE A 400 31.11 -6.79 -7.74
CA ILE A 400 29.92 -6.65 -8.58
C ILE A 400 30.47 -6.89 -9.99
N PRO A 401 29.90 -7.78 -10.83
CA PRO A 401 28.50 -8.27 -10.87
C PRO A 401 28.19 -9.58 -10.10
N GLU A 402 26.94 -10.06 -10.15
CA GLU A 402 26.44 -11.26 -9.43
C GLU A 402 25.91 -12.38 -10.37
N ALA A 403 25.72 -13.60 -9.84
CA ALA A 403 25.32 -14.82 -10.60
C ALA A 403 23.81 -14.94 -10.95
N VAL A 404 23.22 -13.87 -11.51
CA VAL A 404 21.78 -13.81 -11.84
C VAL A 404 21.38 -14.84 -12.92
N TYR A 405 22.25 -15.09 -13.92
CA TYR A 405 21.96 -16.05 -14.99
C TYR A 405 21.79 -17.47 -14.43
N GLU A 406 22.67 -17.91 -13.56
CA GLU A 406 22.67 -19.23 -12.95
C GLU A 406 21.43 -19.43 -12.07
N ALA A 407 21.02 -18.38 -11.37
CA ALA A 407 19.82 -18.36 -10.55
C ALA A 407 18.55 -18.51 -11.41
N ILE A 408 18.40 -17.71 -12.47
CA ILE A 408 17.24 -17.80 -13.38
C ILE A 408 17.26 -19.12 -14.16
N ALA A 409 18.42 -19.59 -14.62
CA ALA A 409 18.56 -20.88 -15.28
C ALA A 409 18.16 -22.04 -14.36
N THR A 410 18.58 -22.00 -13.09
CA THR A 410 18.18 -22.99 -12.09
C THR A 410 16.68 -22.97 -11.85
N THR A 411 16.09 -21.77 -11.75
CA THR A 411 14.65 -21.56 -11.55
C THR A 411 13.83 -22.14 -12.70
N VAL A 412 14.17 -21.82 -13.95
CA VAL A 412 13.44 -22.29 -15.13
C VAL A 412 13.64 -23.79 -15.36
N LYS A 413 14.86 -24.31 -15.18
CA LYS A 413 15.22 -25.68 -15.60
C LYS A 413 15.06 -26.74 -14.51
N LYS A 414 15.16 -26.38 -13.22
CA LYS A 414 15.16 -27.36 -12.11
C LYS A 414 13.89 -27.36 -11.27
N LEU A 415 13.15 -26.25 -11.18
CA LEU A 415 11.86 -26.26 -10.49
C LEU A 415 10.83 -27.09 -11.26
N ARG A 416 10.00 -27.83 -10.53
CA ARG A 416 8.92 -28.64 -11.08
C ARG A 416 7.63 -27.83 -11.16
N TRP A 417 7.55 -27.00 -12.20
CA TRP A 417 6.35 -26.24 -12.54
C TRP A 417 5.20 -27.19 -12.91
N ALA A 418 4.03 -27.01 -12.31
CA ALA A 418 2.80 -27.70 -12.75
C ALA A 418 1.65 -26.74 -13.10
N SER A 419 1.85 -25.42 -12.95
CA SER A 419 0.95 -24.41 -13.50
C SER A 419 1.38 -23.96 -14.90
N ASN A 420 0.41 -23.48 -15.70
CA ASN A 420 0.66 -22.70 -16.91
C ASN A 420 0.89 -21.22 -16.63
N ASN A 421 0.46 -20.72 -15.46
CA ASN A 421 0.79 -19.39 -14.97
C ASN A 421 2.06 -19.51 -14.13
N ARG A 422 3.21 -19.22 -14.74
CA ARG A 422 4.54 -19.37 -14.12
C ARG A 422 5.17 -18.00 -13.95
N VAL A 423 5.36 -17.59 -12.70
CA VAL A 423 5.85 -16.27 -12.38
C VAL A 423 7.20 -16.40 -11.68
N VAL A 424 8.18 -15.64 -12.14
CA VAL A 424 9.52 -15.56 -11.57
C VAL A 424 9.71 -14.14 -11.07
N ILE A 425 10.00 -13.97 -9.79
CA ILE A 425 10.24 -12.68 -9.15
C ILE A 425 11.69 -12.66 -8.69
N THR A 426 12.55 -11.93 -9.39
CA THR A 426 13.97 -11.80 -9.06
C THR A 426 14.21 -10.58 -8.19
N VAL A 427 14.92 -10.74 -7.07
CA VAL A 427 15.24 -9.69 -6.11
C VAL A 427 16.75 -9.59 -5.99
N GLY A 428 17.31 -8.42 -6.28
CA GLY A 428 18.76 -8.20 -6.21
C GLY A 428 19.12 -6.72 -6.30
N ASP A 429 20.32 -6.38 -5.84
CA ASP A 429 20.88 -5.03 -5.88
C ASP A 429 22.04 -4.88 -6.88
N ALA A 430 22.45 -5.94 -7.58
CA ALA A 430 23.56 -5.93 -8.54
C ALA A 430 23.21 -6.56 -9.92
N PRO A 431 23.88 -6.11 -11.01
CA PRO A 431 23.69 -6.66 -12.36
C PRO A 431 24.24 -8.08 -12.53
N PRO A 432 23.86 -8.81 -13.60
CA PRO A 432 24.49 -10.06 -14.00
C PRO A 432 25.92 -9.88 -14.52
N HIS A 433 26.74 -10.93 -14.39
CA HIS A 433 28.06 -11.07 -15.04
C HIS A 433 28.00 -10.90 -16.56
N ASP A 434 28.93 -10.11 -17.11
CA ASP A 434 28.98 -9.74 -18.54
C ASP A 434 29.01 -10.96 -19.47
N GLU A 435 29.75 -12.00 -19.10
CA GLU A 435 29.92 -13.24 -19.87
C GLU A 435 28.63 -14.06 -19.99
N THR A 436 27.63 -13.76 -19.15
CA THR A 436 26.36 -14.49 -19.09
C THR A 436 25.17 -13.67 -19.57
N LYS A 437 25.35 -12.37 -19.85
CA LYS A 437 24.26 -11.45 -20.25
C LYS A 437 23.47 -11.96 -21.45
N ASP A 438 24.14 -12.31 -22.55
CA ASP A 438 23.46 -12.76 -23.77
C ASP A 438 22.66 -14.06 -23.56
N LYS A 439 23.19 -14.97 -22.73
CA LYS A 439 22.52 -16.22 -22.36
C LYS A 439 21.29 -15.95 -21.50
N LEU A 440 21.38 -15.00 -20.58
CA LEU A 440 20.28 -14.57 -19.73
C LEU A 440 19.13 -13.97 -20.54
N VAL A 441 19.45 -13.05 -21.45
CA VAL A 441 18.46 -12.43 -22.35
C VAL A 441 17.75 -13.49 -23.19
N THR A 442 18.51 -14.40 -23.79
CA THR A 442 17.96 -15.50 -24.60
C THR A 442 17.04 -16.38 -23.76
N LEU A 443 17.49 -16.79 -22.57
CA LEU A 443 16.72 -17.63 -21.66
C LEU A 443 15.39 -16.97 -21.26
N VAL A 444 15.40 -15.68 -20.92
CA VAL A 444 14.19 -14.94 -20.52
C VAL A 444 13.19 -14.87 -21.67
N LYS A 445 13.63 -14.50 -22.88
CA LYS A 445 12.76 -14.43 -24.07
C LYS A 445 12.11 -15.77 -24.39
N GLU A 446 12.92 -16.83 -24.50
CA GLU A 446 12.41 -18.18 -24.79
C GLU A 446 11.48 -18.71 -23.69
N SER A 447 11.72 -18.34 -22.44
CA SER A 447 10.86 -18.73 -21.33
C SER A 447 9.54 -17.95 -21.35
N ALA A 448 9.57 -16.66 -21.69
CA ALA A 448 8.36 -15.84 -21.81
C ALA A 448 7.40 -16.38 -22.88
N GLU A 449 7.95 -16.89 -24.00
CA GLU A 449 7.18 -17.59 -25.05
C GLU A 449 6.53 -18.89 -24.53
N LYS A 450 7.15 -19.56 -23.56
CA LYS A 450 6.65 -20.77 -22.89
C LYS A 450 5.67 -20.48 -21.74
N GLY A 451 5.24 -19.22 -21.58
CA GLY A 451 4.26 -18.83 -20.57
C GLY A 451 4.85 -18.36 -19.23
N TYR A 452 6.16 -18.19 -19.13
CA TYR A 452 6.77 -17.57 -17.96
C TYR A 452 6.54 -16.05 -17.96
N ARG A 453 6.51 -15.46 -16.77
CA ARG A 453 6.49 -14.01 -16.53
C ARG A 453 7.64 -13.65 -15.59
N PHE A 454 8.47 -12.69 -15.95
CA PHE A 454 9.63 -12.29 -15.13
C PHE A 454 9.43 -10.88 -14.57
N HIS A 455 9.39 -10.79 -13.26
CA HIS A 455 9.35 -9.53 -12.53
C HIS A 455 10.65 -9.32 -11.76
N PHE A 456 11.06 -8.07 -11.59
CA PHE A 456 12.33 -7.73 -10.94
C PHE A 456 12.13 -6.69 -9.84
N ILE A 457 12.61 -7.00 -8.63
CA ILE A 457 12.69 -6.07 -7.51
C ILE A 457 14.14 -5.62 -7.42
N LYS A 458 14.39 -4.38 -7.84
CA LYS A 458 15.68 -3.70 -7.75
C LYS A 458 15.82 -3.16 -6.33
N ALA A 459 16.70 -3.79 -5.54
CA ALA A 459 16.92 -3.38 -4.17
C ALA A 459 17.97 -2.26 -4.10
N ARG A 460 17.72 -1.26 -3.25
CA ARG A 460 18.73 -0.26 -2.86
C ARG A 460 19.02 -0.44 -1.38
N THR A 461 20.19 -0.96 -1.06
CA THR A 461 20.59 -1.32 0.29
C THR A 461 21.38 -0.18 0.95
N GLU A 462 21.77 -0.33 2.22
CA GLU A 462 22.70 0.59 2.89
C GLU A 462 24.07 0.63 2.20
N TRP A 463 24.46 -0.47 1.56
CA TRP A 463 25.70 -0.64 0.79
C TRP A 463 25.63 -0.04 -0.62
N GLY A 464 24.43 0.39 -1.03
CA GLY A 464 24.18 0.99 -2.34
C GLY A 464 23.29 0.12 -3.22
N SER A 465 23.37 0.35 -4.52
CA SER A 465 22.81 -0.50 -5.56
C SER A 465 23.75 -0.43 -6.76
N GLY A 466 24.09 -1.56 -7.35
CA GLY A 466 24.82 -1.65 -8.61
C GLY A 466 23.99 -1.16 -9.81
N ALA A 467 24.57 -1.29 -11.00
CA ALA A 467 23.95 -0.89 -12.26
C ALA A 467 22.87 -1.88 -12.73
N VAL A 468 21.75 -1.98 -12.02
CA VAL A 468 20.64 -2.91 -12.30
C VAL A 468 19.67 -2.43 -13.40
N ALA A 469 20.11 -1.55 -14.30
CA ALA A 469 19.28 -1.07 -15.42
C ALA A 469 18.81 -2.22 -16.33
N MET A 470 19.64 -3.27 -16.48
CA MET A 470 19.30 -4.46 -17.25
C MET A 470 18.08 -5.21 -16.72
N PHE A 471 17.71 -5.05 -15.44
CA PHE A 471 16.48 -5.68 -14.92
C PHE A 471 15.22 -5.11 -15.56
N ASP A 472 15.25 -3.86 -16.05
CA ASP A 472 14.12 -3.25 -16.75
C ASP A 472 13.91 -3.91 -18.12
N GLU A 473 14.99 -4.08 -18.87
CA GLU A 473 14.98 -4.76 -20.18
C GLU A 473 14.58 -6.24 -20.05
N LEU A 474 15.11 -6.94 -19.03
CA LEU A 474 14.74 -8.33 -18.75
C LEU A 474 13.27 -8.47 -18.35
N ALA A 475 12.73 -7.54 -17.57
CA ALA A 475 11.31 -7.53 -17.21
C ALA A 475 10.43 -7.38 -18.46
N GLU A 476 10.78 -6.45 -19.35
CA GLU A 476 10.07 -6.20 -20.60
C GLU A 476 10.06 -7.46 -21.50
N TRP A 477 11.23 -8.03 -21.76
CA TRP A 477 11.34 -9.28 -22.54
C TRP A 477 10.65 -10.46 -21.86
N GLY A 478 10.62 -10.45 -20.53
CA GLY A 478 9.94 -11.42 -19.69
C GLY A 478 8.43 -11.23 -19.59
N LYS A 479 7.86 -10.23 -20.29
CA LYS A 479 6.43 -9.84 -20.21
C LYS A 479 5.96 -9.55 -18.78
N GLY A 480 6.86 -9.08 -17.92
CA GLY A 480 6.57 -8.69 -16.55
C GLY A 480 6.89 -7.23 -16.29
N SER A 481 7.40 -6.91 -15.11
CA SER A 481 7.66 -5.53 -14.68
C SER A 481 8.79 -5.46 -13.67
N SER A 482 9.37 -4.27 -13.50
CA SER A 482 10.38 -4.03 -12.49
C SER A 482 9.96 -2.91 -11.53
N VAL A 483 10.40 -3.01 -10.27
CA VAL A 483 10.14 -2.02 -9.23
C VAL A 483 11.42 -1.76 -8.45
N TRP A 484 11.65 -0.51 -8.06
CA TRP A 484 12.69 -0.17 -7.10
C TRP A 484 12.15 -0.21 -5.68
N VAL A 485 12.95 -0.73 -4.77
CA VAL A 485 12.64 -0.79 -3.34
C VAL A 485 13.91 -0.40 -2.56
N SER A 486 13.84 0.64 -1.74
CA SER A 486 14.98 1.14 -0.96
C SER A 486 14.91 0.72 0.51
N PHE A 487 16.01 0.29 1.11
CA PHE A 487 16.10 -0.24 2.49
C PHE A 487 17.01 0.60 3.41
N ARG A 488 17.33 1.86 3.07
CA ARG A 488 18.33 2.67 3.82
C ARG A 488 17.83 3.17 5.18
N GLY A 489 18.51 2.78 6.26
CA GLY A 489 18.61 3.56 7.51
C GLY A 489 17.64 3.21 8.65
N ASP A 490 16.88 2.11 8.55
CA ASP A 490 16.26 1.39 9.68
C ASP A 490 16.32 -0.12 9.43
N PRO A 491 16.47 -0.97 10.45
CA PRO A 491 16.50 -2.41 10.26
C PRO A 491 15.09 -2.96 10.00
N GLY A 492 14.80 -3.38 8.75
CA GLY A 492 13.72 -4.36 8.48
C GLY A 492 12.49 -3.93 7.67
N ALA A 493 12.42 -2.70 7.15
CA ALA A 493 11.34 -2.29 6.24
C ALA A 493 11.86 -1.38 5.12
N PRO A 494 11.37 -1.51 3.87
CA PRO A 494 11.76 -0.57 2.83
C PRO A 494 11.16 0.80 3.09
N ARG A 495 11.89 1.84 2.68
CA ARG A 495 11.64 3.27 2.93
C ARG A 495 11.18 4.06 1.71
N THR A 496 11.35 3.56 0.49
CA THR A 496 10.75 4.15 -0.72
C THR A 496 10.56 3.08 -1.79
N VAL A 497 9.48 3.20 -2.57
CA VAL A 497 9.22 2.38 -3.77
C VAL A 497 9.15 3.31 -4.98
N GLU A 498 9.98 3.08 -6.01
CA GLU A 498 9.87 3.79 -7.31
C GLU A 498 9.42 2.79 -8.37
N VAL A 499 8.31 3.08 -9.06
CA VAL A 499 7.73 2.18 -10.07
C VAL A 499 8.11 2.67 -11.47
N ARG A 500 8.55 1.75 -12.33
CA ARG A 500 8.74 1.99 -13.77
C ARG A 500 7.91 0.96 -14.54
N ASP A 501 7.15 1.41 -15.52
CA ASP A 501 6.42 0.51 -16.41
C ASP A 501 7.33 -0.06 -17.51
N THR A 502 6.81 -1.01 -18.28
CA THR A 502 7.52 -1.69 -19.39
C THR A 502 7.91 -0.76 -20.54
N MET A 503 7.50 0.51 -20.54
CA MET A 503 7.87 1.50 -21.56
C MET A 503 8.94 2.49 -21.06
N GLY A 504 9.54 2.23 -19.89
CA GLY A 504 10.60 3.06 -19.33
C GLY A 504 10.13 4.46 -18.91
N ARG A 505 8.82 4.71 -18.86
CA ARG A 505 8.28 5.92 -18.26
C ARG A 505 8.42 5.76 -16.74
N LEU A 506 9.03 6.78 -16.11
CA LEU A 506 8.63 7.07 -14.74
C LEU A 506 7.12 7.20 -14.80
N GLN A 507 6.40 6.39 -14.04
CA GLN A 507 5.13 6.89 -13.57
C GLN A 507 5.49 8.05 -12.64
N ASP A 508 5.67 9.25 -13.21
CA ASP A 508 4.86 10.32 -12.68
C ASP A 508 3.47 9.74 -12.75
N VAL A 509 2.94 9.32 -11.60
CA VAL A 509 1.53 9.00 -11.51
C VAL A 509 0.86 10.31 -11.92
N GLU A 510 0.49 10.46 -13.19
CA GLU A 510 -0.40 11.53 -13.63
C GLU A 510 -1.73 11.19 -12.97
N VAL A 511 -2.11 12.04 -12.02
CA VAL A 511 -3.02 11.79 -10.91
C VAL A 511 -4.44 12.10 -11.36
N GLY A 512 -5.00 11.15 -12.10
CA GLY A 512 -6.42 10.85 -11.93
C GLY A 512 -6.76 10.24 -10.55
N ALA A 513 -5.74 9.92 -9.73
CA ALA A 513 -5.87 9.35 -8.39
C ALA A 513 -5.54 10.42 -7.35
N SER A 514 -6.56 11.08 -6.80
CA SER A 514 -6.51 12.26 -5.93
C SER A 514 -5.21 12.40 -5.13
N ARG A 515 -4.73 13.63 -4.92
CA ARG A 515 -3.54 13.94 -4.09
C ARG A 515 -3.47 13.16 -2.77
N GLU A 516 -4.60 12.73 -2.24
CA GLU A 516 -4.75 11.91 -1.03
C GLU A 516 -4.36 10.42 -1.22
N PHE A 517 -4.60 9.82 -2.39
CA PHE A 517 -4.10 8.48 -2.73
C PHE A 517 -2.57 8.46 -2.83
N LEU A 518 -1.99 9.48 -3.46
CA LEU A 518 -0.54 9.66 -3.47
C LEU A 518 0.03 9.97 -2.10
N ALA A 519 -0.67 10.77 -1.28
CA ALA A 519 -0.27 11.01 0.10
C ALA A 519 -0.19 9.68 0.86
N ARG A 520 -1.15 8.75 0.68
CA ARG A 520 -1.11 7.40 1.27
C ARG A 520 0.04 6.54 0.74
N VAL A 521 0.33 6.55 -0.56
CA VAL A 521 1.49 5.82 -1.11
C VAL A 521 2.80 6.40 -0.59
N ALA A 522 2.84 7.71 -0.33
CA ALA A 522 3.98 8.41 0.24
C ALA A 522 4.04 8.40 1.78
N SER A 523 2.99 7.90 2.46
CA SER A 523 2.86 7.95 3.93
C SER A 523 2.58 6.62 4.60
N ALA A 524 2.19 5.58 3.85
CA ALA A 524 2.29 4.20 4.31
C ALA A 524 3.75 3.94 4.69
N ASP A 525 3.99 3.16 5.73
CA ASP A 525 5.34 2.60 5.91
C ASP A 525 5.68 1.91 4.61
N PHE A 526 6.70 2.43 3.92
CA PHE A 526 6.96 2.20 2.51
C PHE A 526 7.24 0.71 2.15
N GLY A 527 7.22 -0.19 3.14
CA GLY A 527 6.99 -1.64 3.07
C GLY A 527 5.71 -2.07 2.38
N GLU A 528 4.59 -1.45 2.75
CA GLU A 528 3.22 -1.82 2.35
C GLU A 528 2.88 -1.40 0.90
N ALA A 529 3.75 -0.59 0.29
CA ALA A 529 3.66 -0.24 -1.13
C ALA A 529 4.33 -1.28 -2.03
N ALA A 530 5.38 -1.96 -1.55
CA ALA A 530 6.20 -2.86 -2.36
C ALA A 530 5.48 -4.18 -2.62
N ASP A 531 4.97 -4.83 -1.57
CA ASP A 531 4.17 -6.05 -1.66
C ASP A 531 2.88 -5.83 -2.47
N ARG A 532 2.20 -4.70 -2.28
CA ARG A 532 1.04 -4.29 -3.09
C ARG A 532 1.38 -4.21 -4.56
N GLN A 533 2.46 -3.52 -4.91
CA GLN A 533 2.87 -3.39 -6.30
C GLN A 533 3.29 -4.74 -6.91
N VAL A 534 4.02 -5.56 -6.14
CA VAL A 534 4.44 -6.89 -6.58
C VAL A 534 3.22 -7.76 -6.86
N VAL A 535 2.28 -7.87 -5.91
CA VAL A 535 1.05 -8.66 -6.09
C VAL A 535 0.23 -8.14 -7.26
N ALA A 536 0.05 -6.82 -7.39
CA ALA A 536 -0.70 -6.23 -8.49
C ALA A 536 -0.05 -6.53 -9.85
N ASN A 537 1.28 -6.44 -9.95
CA ASN A 537 2.01 -6.76 -11.17
C ASN A 537 1.94 -8.25 -11.54
N VAL A 538 2.04 -9.13 -10.54
CA VAL A 538 1.86 -10.57 -10.72
C VAL A 538 0.46 -10.86 -11.25
N LEU A 539 -0.57 -10.22 -10.70
CA LEU A 539 -1.94 -10.39 -11.18
C LEU A 539 -2.12 -9.88 -12.61
N ARG A 540 -1.62 -8.69 -12.94
CA ARG A 540 -1.69 -8.18 -14.32
C ARG A 540 -0.99 -9.08 -15.32
N SER A 541 0.12 -9.73 -14.95
CA SER A 541 0.87 -10.58 -15.87
C SER A 541 0.19 -11.93 -16.19
N VAL A 542 -0.76 -12.35 -15.35
CA VAL A 542 -1.50 -13.61 -15.48
C VAL A 542 -2.99 -13.43 -15.82
N LEU A 543 -3.57 -12.26 -15.59
CA LEU A 543 -4.95 -11.92 -15.93
C LEU A 543 -5.07 -11.31 -17.33
N SER A 544 -6.26 -11.43 -17.94
CA SER A 544 -6.60 -10.71 -19.17
C SER A 544 -6.47 -9.20 -18.96
N GLU A 545 -6.04 -8.48 -20.00
CA GLU A 545 -5.94 -7.01 -20.00
C GLU A 545 -7.27 -6.31 -19.64
N ASP A 546 -8.39 -6.99 -19.90
CA ASP A 546 -9.75 -6.54 -19.56
C ASP A 546 -9.93 -6.30 -18.05
N TYR A 547 -9.15 -6.97 -17.20
CA TYR A 547 -9.23 -6.88 -15.75
C TYR A 547 -8.21 -5.95 -15.10
N HIS A 548 -7.22 -5.44 -15.86
CA HIS A 548 -6.07 -4.73 -15.28
C HIS A 548 -6.43 -3.45 -14.51
N ASP A 549 -7.51 -2.78 -14.92
CA ASP A 549 -8.06 -1.57 -14.30
C ASP A 549 -8.72 -1.84 -12.93
N ARG A 550 -9.05 -3.09 -12.62
CA ARG A 550 -9.65 -3.53 -11.35
C ARG A 550 -8.63 -4.11 -10.37
N VAL A 551 -7.42 -4.43 -10.85
CA VAL A 551 -6.40 -5.12 -10.05
C VAL A 551 -5.99 -4.30 -8.83
N ASP A 552 -5.80 -2.98 -8.95
CA ASP A 552 -5.33 -2.17 -7.81
C ASP A 552 -6.35 -2.11 -6.68
N ALA A 553 -7.62 -1.93 -7.02
CA ALA A 553 -8.74 -1.94 -6.08
C ALA A 553 -8.88 -3.31 -5.40
N PHE A 554 -8.75 -4.39 -6.19
CA PHE A 554 -8.78 -5.75 -5.68
C PHE A 554 -7.63 -5.99 -4.69
N VAL A 555 -6.40 -5.69 -5.09
CA VAL A 555 -5.22 -5.95 -4.25
C VAL A 555 -5.26 -5.09 -2.98
N ALA A 556 -5.71 -3.84 -3.05
CA ALA A 556 -5.81 -2.96 -1.89
C ALA A 556 -6.63 -3.60 -0.76
N ILE A 557 -7.87 -3.98 -1.05
CA ILE A 557 -8.78 -4.56 -0.06
C ILE A 557 -8.30 -5.94 0.39
N LEU A 558 -7.79 -6.76 -0.53
CA LEU A 558 -7.31 -8.09 -0.20
C LEU A 558 -6.11 -8.06 0.76
N LEU A 559 -5.15 -7.14 0.57
CA LEU A 559 -3.98 -7.04 1.43
C LEU A 559 -4.35 -6.58 2.83
N GLU A 560 -5.20 -5.55 2.96
CA GLU A 560 -5.74 -5.12 4.26
C GLU A 560 -6.47 -6.26 4.98
N TYR A 561 -7.22 -7.07 4.22
CA TYR A 561 -7.97 -8.18 4.78
C TYR A 561 -7.09 -9.35 5.27
N VAL A 562 -5.98 -9.63 4.58
CA VAL A 562 -5.10 -10.78 4.90
C VAL A 562 -3.93 -10.42 5.82
N GLU A 563 -3.69 -9.13 6.06
CA GLU A 563 -2.65 -8.65 6.97
C GLU A 563 -2.89 -9.18 8.39
N ASP A 564 -1.88 -9.81 8.98
CA ASP A 564 -1.94 -10.19 10.39
C ASP A 564 -1.49 -9.01 11.24
N PRO A 565 -2.33 -8.53 12.17
CA PRO A 565 -1.93 -7.43 13.03
C PRO A 565 -0.72 -7.82 13.86
N ILE A 566 0.21 -6.89 14.03
CA ILE A 566 1.36 -7.07 14.90
C ILE A 566 0.85 -7.37 16.31
N PRO A 567 1.19 -8.54 16.91
CA PRO A 567 0.69 -8.89 18.23
C PRO A 567 1.14 -7.92 19.31
N GLU A 568 0.19 -7.45 20.11
CA GLU A 568 0.44 -6.48 21.17
C GLU A 568 0.55 -7.14 22.55
N LYS A 569 1.65 -6.92 23.26
CA LYS A 569 1.81 -7.41 24.65
C LYS A 569 1.29 -6.36 25.63
N ARG A 570 0.01 -6.47 25.99
CA ARG A 570 -0.63 -5.59 26.99
C ARG A 570 -0.27 -6.01 28.41
N ARG A 571 0.81 -5.43 28.95
CA ARG A 571 1.20 -5.60 30.35
C ARG A 571 0.87 -4.34 31.11
N HIS A 572 -0.10 -4.43 32.02
CA HIS A 572 -0.45 -3.30 32.87
C HIS A 572 0.75 -2.85 33.69
N PHE A 573 0.86 -1.54 33.88
CA PHE A 573 1.77 -0.99 34.85
C PHE A 573 1.42 -1.59 36.22
N GLY A 574 2.42 -2.08 36.95
CA GLY A 574 2.22 -2.56 38.32
C GLY A 574 1.70 -1.45 39.24
N PRO A 575 1.50 -1.72 40.54
CA PRO A 575 1.26 -0.64 41.51
C PRO A 575 2.43 0.36 41.48
N ALA A 576 2.16 1.63 41.84
CA ALA A 576 3.22 2.61 41.98
C ALA A 576 4.27 2.07 42.96
N PRO A 577 5.59 2.17 42.64
CA PRO A 577 6.59 1.89 43.66
C PRO A 577 6.29 2.78 44.86
N ALA A 578 6.30 2.19 46.06
CA ALA A 578 6.12 2.97 47.27
C ALA A 578 7.10 4.16 47.23
N PRO A 579 6.68 5.38 47.60
CA PRO A 579 7.59 6.50 47.64
C PRO A 579 8.81 6.07 48.46
N THR A 580 9.97 5.99 47.81
CA THR A 580 11.22 5.79 48.53
C THR A 580 11.25 6.90 49.57
N PRO A 581 11.25 6.58 50.88
CA PRO A 581 11.36 7.61 51.89
C PRO A 581 12.57 8.44 51.51
N HIS A 582 12.40 9.75 51.39
CA HIS A 582 13.54 10.65 51.49
C HIS A 582 14.24 10.22 52.77
N ARG A 583 15.39 9.56 52.63
CA ARG A 583 16.33 9.47 53.73
C ARG A 583 16.79 10.90 53.92
N ASP A 584 16.09 11.62 54.78
CA ASP A 584 16.68 12.69 55.58
C ASP A 584 17.76 12.02 56.44
N GLY A 585 18.87 11.66 55.80
CA GLY A 585 20.09 11.32 56.47
C GLY A 585 20.65 12.62 57.05
N PRO A 586 21.04 12.64 58.33
CA PRO A 586 21.52 13.87 58.96
C PRO A 586 22.75 14.36 58.18
N HIS A 587 22.84 15.67 57.96
CA HIS A 587 24.06 16.31 57.49
C HIS A 587 25.21 15.90 58.40
N ARG A 588 25.97 14.88 57.99
CA ARG A 588 27.28 14.57 58.52
C ARG A 588 28.27 15.22 57.57
N HIS A 589 28.82 16.36 57.98
CA HIS A 589 30.19 16.69 57.64
C HIS A 589 31.05 15.47 58.01
N GLN A 590 31.53 14.76 57.00
CA GLN A 590 32.58 13.77 57.18
C GLN A 590 33.73 14.17 56.28
N ASP A 591 34.82 14.48 56.98
CA ASP A 591 36.12 14.89 56.49
C ASP A 591 36.64 13.94 55.41
N ILE A 592 37.21 14.55 54.38
CA ILE A 592 37.97 13.88 53.33
C ILE A 592 39.20 13.22 53.97
N PRO A 593 39.38 11.88 53.91
CA PRO A 593 40.62 11.25 54.33
C PRO A 593 41.68 11.48 53.24
N ARG A 594 42.84 12.01 53.64
CA ARG A 594 44.04 12.10 52.79
C ARG A 594 44.57 10.68 52.48
N PRO A 595 45.22 10.48 51.31
CA PRO A 595 45.71 9.17 50.90
C PRO A 595 46.91 8.72 51.75
N ASN A 596 46.94 7.44 52.14
CA ASN A 596 48.12 6.83 52.73
C ASN A 596 48.96 6.17 51.62
N PRO A 597 50.26 6.48 51.48
CA PRO A 597 51.11 5.94 50.44
C PRO A 597 51.83 4.68 50.91
N GLN A 598 51.40 3.51 50.43
CA GLN A 598 52.17 2.26 50.23
C GLN A 598 51.18 1.09 50.08
N GLU A 599 50.98 0.63 48.84
CA GLU A 599 50.91 -0.76 48.35
C GLU A 599 50.38 -0.81 46.91
#